data_AF-A0A537JLS5-F1
#
_entry.id   AF-A0A537JLS5-F1
#
_cell.length_a   1.000
_cell.length_b   1.000
_cell.length_c   1.000
_cell.angle_alpha   90.00
_cell.angle_beta   90.00
_cell.angle_gamma   90.00
#
_symmetry.space_group_name_H-M   'P 1'
#
loop_
_entity.id
_entity.type
_entity.pdbx_description
1 polymer ?
#
loop_
_entity_poly.entity_id
_entity_poly.type
_entity_poly.pdbx_seq_one_letter_code
_entity_poly.pdbx_strand_id
1 'polypeptide(L)'
;MPPPMLKKDTLLTFCFACVIIVGCKSNTKSPTLKFESVSSNVYSPNDNYRQALSEWKRYYQHCTSEPLFSDAFYLQLQDKVYIGSINSREGIDINKGTVLLDTSRHFANVFKLLSIQNAFNCYDTMALVGNLKTSFYNEVIEGLNASPGYKTLATIIDSSQMKTRISTLYTIGLIPEKLIELFNTTTDTSLIHFKELLLRLGNVLLDQTVEILGFTADFPLKAKLSFTEQQELTKGVYFNLNASSDNVSLILLANNNLRIQLNKRYTVLGKFLQLKSM
;
A
#
# COMPACT_ATOMS: atom_id res chain seq x y z
N MET A 1 8.25 -80.62 -47.34
CA MET A 1 8.42 -79.51 -48.30
C MET A 1 7.26 -79.58 -49.28
N PRO A 2 6.55 -78.48 -49.62
CA PRO A 2 6.80 -77.07 -49.33
C PRO A 2 5.86 -76.46 -48.26
N PRO A 3 6.18 -75.26 -47.72
CA PRO A 3 5.29 -74.36 -46.97
C PRO A 3 4.82 -73.19 -47.89
N PRO A 4 4.35 -72.05 -47.37
CA PRO A 4 3.13 -71.78 -46.59
C PRO A 4 2.25 -70.71 -47.30
N MET A 5 1.09 -70.34 -46.75
CA MET A 5 0.64 -68.95 -46.83
C MET A 5 -0.35 -68.58 -45.73
N LEU A 6 0.07 -67.65 -44.87
CA LEU A 6 -0.75 -66.88 -43.95
C LEU A 6 -1.72 -65.97 -44.71
N LYS A 7 -2.93 -65.77 -44.13
CA LYS A 7 -3.44 -64.46 -43.68
C LYS A 7 -4.76 -64.66 -42.91
N LYS A 8 -4.77 -64.26 -41.62
CA LYS A 8 -5.46 -63.07 -41.06
C LYS A 8 -6.99 -63.20 -41.09
N ASP A 9 -7.76 -62.93 -40.05
CA ASP A 9 -7.63 -62.51 -38.66
C ASP A 9 -8.94 -63.07 -38.05
N THR A 10 -9.04 -63.52 -36.80
CA THR A 10 -9.59 -62.73 -35.68
C THR A 10 -10.17 -63.80 -34.74
N LEU A 11 -9.74 -63.91 -33.49
CA LEU A 11 -10.61 -63.89 -32.30
C LEU A 11 -9.85 -64.28 -31.02
N LEU A 12 -9.93 -63.38 -30.05
CA LEU A 12 -10.06 -63.63 -28.62
C LEU A 12 -8.93 -64.42 -27.92
N THR A 13 -7.92 -63.66 -27.47
CA THR A 13 -7.43 -63.79 -26.09
C THR A 13 -6.67 -62.51 -25.69
N PHE A 14 -7.39 -61.43 -25.40
CA PHE A 14 -6.80 -60.36 -24.61
C PHE A 14 -7.00 -60.69 -23.14
N CYS A 15 -5.93 -61.22 -22.55
CA CYS A 15 -5.77 -61.33 -21.11
C CYS A 15 -6.08 -59.97 -20.48
N PHE A 16 -7.01 -59.98 -19.52
CA PHE A 16 -7.13 -58.97 -18.48
C PHE A 16 -5.83 -58.97 -17.66
N ALA A 17 -4.79 -58.35 -18.18
CA ALA A 17 -3.75 -57.78 -17.36
C ALA A 17 -4.34 -56.51 -16.77
N CYS A 18 -4.98 -56.63 -15.61
CA CYS A 18 -5.14 -55.55 -14.67
C CYS A 18 -3.74 -54.98 -14.38
N VAL A 19 -3.29 -54.06 -15.23
CA VAL A 19 -2.32 -53.06 -14.83
C VAL A 19 -3.06 -52.22 -13.80
N ILE A 20 -3.02 -52.70 -12.56
CA ILE A 20 -3.12 -51.85 -11.39
C ILE A 20 -1.94 -50.90 -11.58
N ILE A 21 -2.18 -49.78 -12.27
CA ILE A 21 -1.43 -48.57 -12.04
C ILE A 21 -1.76 -48.28 -10.58
N VAL A 22 -0.95 -48.86 -9.69
CA VAL A 22 -0.72 -48.32 -8.37
C VAL A 22 -0.18 -46.95 -8.69
N GLY A 23 -1.10 -46.00 -8.86
CA GLY A 23 -0.79 -44.60 -8.69
C GLY A 23 -0.21 -44.56 -7.30
N CYS A 24 1.12 -44.61 -7.23
CA CYS A 24 1.83 -43.91 -6.19
C CYS A 24 1.25 -42.50 -6.27
N LYS A 25 0.19 -42.24 -5.48
CA LYS A 25 0.05 -40.96 -4.83
C LYS A 25 1.37 -40.84 -4.11
N SER A 26 2.35 -40.22 -4.78
CA SER A 26 3.48 -39.69 -4.07
C SER A 26 2.80 -38.83 -3.02
N ASN A 27 2.93 -39.23 -1.75
CA ASN A 27 2.79 -38.31 -0.64
C ASN A 27 3.98 -37.34 -0.71
N THR A 28 4.22 -36.74 -1.88
CA THR A 28 4.84 -35.43 -1.99
C THR A 28 3.90 -34.53 -1.24
N LYS A 29 4.17 -34.36 0.06
CA LYS A 29 3.59 -33.30 0.86
C LYS A 29 3.69 -32.06 -0.02
N SER A 30 2.54 -31.46 -0.35
CA SER A 30 2.54 -30.20 -1.08
C SER A 30 3.51 -29.26 -0.37
N PRO A 31 4.39 -28.58 -1.11
CA PRO A 31 5.39 -27.71 -0.51
C PRO A 31 4.71 -26.77 0.49
N THR A 32 5.28 -26.66 1.68
CA THR A 32 4.65 -25.83 2.71
C THR A 32 4.95 -24.38 2.39
N LEU A 33 3.92 -23.63 2.03
CA LEU A 33 4.04 -22.20 1.81
C LEU A 33 4.17 -21.48 3.14
N LYS A 34 5.11 -20.55 3.21
CA LYS A 34 5.30 -19.67 4.37
C LYS A 34 5.69 -18.28 3.93
N PHE A 35 5.13 -17.29 4.60
CA PHE A 35 5.59 -15.90 4.47
C PHE A 35 6.67 -15.57 5.49
N GLU A 36 7.67 -14.81 5.06
CA GLU A 36 8.74 -14.29 5.91
C GLU A 36 8.88 -12.78 5.76
N SER A 37 9.13 -12.09 6.88
CA SER A 37 9.32 -10.64 6.90
C SER A 37 10.59 -10.25 6.13
N VAL A 38 10.46 -9.26 5.26
CA VAL A 38 11.61 -8.66 4.57
C VAL A 38 12.16 -7.55 5.45
N SER A 39 13.42 -7.65 5.86
CA SER A 39 14.00 -6.60 6.69
C SER A 39 14.22 -5.31 5.90
N SER A 40 13.81 -4.17 6.45
CA SER A 40 14.06 -2.86 5.84
C SER A 40 15.53 -2.49 5.72
N ASN A 41 16.41 -3.17 6.47
CA ASN A 41 17.86 -3.00 6.35
C ASN A 41 18.45 -3.54 5.03
N VAL A 42 17.71 -4.39 4.32
CA VAL A 42 18.17 -5.01 3.06
C VAL A 42 18.35 -3.98 1.93
N TYR A 43 17.72 -2.81 2.05
CA TYR A 43 17.75 -1.75 1.04
C TYR A 43 18.75 -0.62 1.37
N SER A 44 19.67 -0.84 2.30
CA SER A 44 20.74 0.11 2.69
C SER A 44 20.25 1.57 2.79
N PRO A 45 19.26 1.86 3.66
CA PRO A 45 18.69 3.20 3.71
C PRO A 45 19.71 4.25 4.16
N ASN A 46 19.71 5.39 3.47
CA ASN A 46 20.49 6.56 3.85
C ASN A 46 20.00 7.18 5.17
N ASP A 47 20.77 8.11 5.74
CA ASP A 47 20.46 8.71 7.05
C ASP A 47 19.12 9.45 7.04
N ASN A 48 18.78 10.13 5.94
CA ASN A 48 17.51 10.82 5.78
C ASN A 48 16.31 9.88 5.90
N TYR A 49 16.39 8.69 5.27
CA TYR A 49 15.36 7.67 5.39
C TYR A 49 15.24 7.16 6.82
N ARG A 50 16.37 6.87 7.48
CA ARG A 50 16.39 6.36 8.85
C ARG A 50 15.78 7.36 9.83
N GLN A 51 16.08 8.64 9.67
CA GLN A 51 15.50 9.72 10.45
C GLN A 51 13.98 9.79 10.22
N ALA A 52 13.53 9.83 8.97
CA ALA A 52 12.10 9.91 8.66
C ALA A 52 11.32 8.71 9.22
N LEU A 53 11.86 7.50 9.08
CA LEU A 53 11.26 6.29 9.66
C LEU A 53 11.21 6.37 11.19
N SER A 54 12.27 6.90 11.84
CA SER A 54 12.28 7.05 13.29
C SER A 54 11.25 8.07 13.79
N GLU A 55 11.03 9.16 13.05
CA GLU A 55 10.03 10.17 13.39
C GLU A 55 8.61 9.62 13.22
N TRP A 56 8.34 8.89 12.14
CA TRP A 56 7.07 8.20 11.94
C TRP A 56 6.81 7.13 13.00
N LYS A 57 7.83 6.37 13.40
CA LYS A 57 7.73 5.41 14.51
C LYS A 57 7.31 6.08 15.81
N ARG A 58 7.98 7.20 16.15
CA ARG A 58 7.66 7.98 17.35
C ARG A 58 6.25 8.56 17.29
N TYR A 59 5.86 9.11 16.13
CA TYR A 59 4.54 9.67 15.94
C TYR A 59 3.45 8.60 16.04
N TYR A 60 3.63 7.45 15.36
CA TYR A 60 2.72 6.32 15.45
C TYR A 60 2.52 5.88 16.89
N GLN A 61 3.62 5.59 17.61
CA GLN A 61 3.58 5.16 19.01
C GLN A 61 2.89 6.18 19.92
N HIS A 62 3.15 7.47 19.70
CA HIS A 62 2.50 8.55 20.44
C HIS A 62 0.98 8.55 20.20
N CYS A 63 0.55 8.40 18.96
CA CYS A 63 -0.87 8.42 18.58
C CYS A 63 -1.65 7.17 18.99
N THR A 64 -1.02 5.99 18.90
CA THR A 64 -1.69 4.70 19.09
C THR A 64 -1.47 4.11 20.47
N SER A 65 -0.45 4.58 21.21
CA SER A 65 0.10 3.91 22.40
C SER A 65 0.61 2.49 22.14
N GLU A 66 0.78 2.10 20.88
CA GLU A 66 1.23 0.77 20.45
C GLU A 66 2.54 0.86 19.66
N PRO A 67 3.44 -0.14 19.80
CA PRO A 67 4.63 -0.19 18.97
C PRO A 67 4.25 -0.36 17.49
N LEU A 68 4.92 0.38 16.62
CA LEU A 68 4.87 0.10 15.18
C LEU A 68 5.38 -1.33 14.91
N PHE A 69 4.77 -2.01 13.94
CA PHE A 69 5.20 -3.33 13.51
C PHE A 69 6.70 -3.38 13.12
N SER A 70 7.32 -4.54 13.31
CA SER A 70 8.72 -4.79 12.96
C SER A 70 8.95 -4.68 11.45
N ASP A 71 10.19 -4.41 11.05
CA ASP A 71 10.61 -4.27 9.65
C ASP A 71 9.78 -3.25 8.83
N ALA A 72 9.21 -2.24 9.50
CA ALA A 72 8.52 -1.18 8.80
C ALA A 72 9.45 -0.43 7.83
N PHE A 73 8.92 -0.20 6.63
CA PHE A 73 9.48 0.62 5.58
C PHE A 73 8.80 1.98 5.59
N TYR A 74 9.58 3.05 5.48
CA TYR A 74 9.06 4.36 5.12
C TYR A 74 8.79 4.42 3.62
N LEU A 75 7.53 4.64 3.25
CA LEU A 75 7.08 4.68 1.86
C LEU A 75 6.96 6.10 1.30
N GLN A 76 7.32 7.12 2.09
CA GLN A 76 7.04 8.53 1.78
C GLN A 76 5.55 8.84 1.82
N LEU A 77 5.16 10.08 1.51
CA LEU A 77 3.76 10.47 1.40
C LEU A 77 3.25 10.02 0.03
N GLN A 78 2.83 8.76 -0.10
CA GLN A 78 2.34 8.22 -1.36
C GLN A 78 0.82 8.21 -1.41
N ASP A 79 0.28 8.48 -2.58
CA ASP A 79 -1.11 8.15 -2.90
C ASP A 79 -1.34 6.67 -2.61
N LYS A 80 -2.53 6.35 -2.10
CA LYS A 80 -2.87 5.04 -1.54
C LYS A 80 -2.22 3.87 -2.29
N VAL A 81 -1.25 3.24 -1.65
CA VAL A 81 -0.65 1.97 -2.09
C VAL A 81 -1.51 0.83 -1.56
N TYR A 82 -1.98 -0.02 -2.47
CA TYR A 82 -2.87 -1.12 -2.11
C TYR A 82 -2.10 -2.27 -1.47
N ILE A 83 -2.61 -2.74 -0.33
CA ILE A 83 -2.19 -4.01 0.28
C ILE A 83 -2.44 -5.15 -0.72
N GLY A 84 -1.49 -6.08 -0.79
CA GLY A 84 -1.49 -7.14 -1.79
C GLY A 84 -0.68 -6.84 -3.05
N SER A 85 -0.14 -5.62 -3.19
CA SER A 85 0.78 -5.29 -4.29
C SER A 85 2.07 -6.12 -4.20
N ILE A 86 2.52 -6.62 -5.35
CA ILE A 86 3.81 -7.30 -5.49
C ILE A 86 4.85 -6.32 -6.02
N ASN A 87 5.99 -6.24 -5.32
CA ASN A 87 7.18 -5.52 -5.75
C ASN A 87 8.33 -6.48 -6.03
N SER A 88 9.12 -6.23 -7.06
CA SER A 88 10.42 -6.88 -7.23
C SER A 88 11.48 -6.15 -6.41
N ARG A 89 12.37 -6.89 -5.75
CA ARG A 89 13.53 -6.37 -5.00
C ARG A 89 14.52 -5.61 -5.88
N GLU A 90 14.45 -5.78 -7.21
CA GLU A 90 15.26 -5.04 -8.19
C GLU A 90 14.63 -3.69 -8.59
N GLY A 91 13.34 -3.48 -8.28
CA GLY A 91 12.66 -2.21 -8.49
C GLY A 91 12.89 -1.27 -7.31
N ILE A 92 13.71 -0.22 -7.52
CA ILE A 92 13.86 0.91 -6.57
C ILE A 92 12.54 1.69 -6.43
N ASP A 93 11.61 1.51 -7.37
CA ASP A 93 10.34 2.21 -7.43
C ASP A 93 9.18 1.26 -7.09
N ILE A 94 8.69 1.40 -5.87
CA ILE A 94 7.58 0.65 -5.25
C ILE A 94 6.25 0.87 -6.01
N ASN A 95 6.23 1.79 -6.98
CA ASN A 95 5.07 2.19 -7.77
C ASN A 95 5.11 1.74 -9.25
N LYS A 96 6.21 1.13 -9.73
CA LYS A 96 6.36 0.79 -11.17
C LYS A 96 5.79 -0.55 -11.62
N GLY A 97 5.07 -1.23 -10.73
CA GLY A 97 3.98 -2.14 -11.06
C GLY A 97 2.94 -1.93 -9.96
N THR A 98 1.64 -2.14 -10.15
CA THR A 98 1.13 -3.49 -10.31
C THR A 98 -0.40 -3.44 -10.12
N VAL A 99 -1.17 -4.01 -11.04
CA VAL A 99 -2.46 -4.66 -10.72
C VAL A 99 -2.26 -6.14 -11.04
N LEU A 100 -2.17 -7.01 -10.03
CA LEU A 100 -2.04 -8.46 -10.22
C LEU A 100 -3.21 -9.26 -9.62
N LEU A 101 -4.09 -8.58 -8.87
CA LEU A 101 -5.30 -9.16 -8.34
C LEU A 101 -6.48 -8.26 -8.74
N ASP A 102 -7.13 -8.57 -9.86
CA ASP A 102 -8.38 -7.93 -10.26
C ASP A 102 -9.56 -8.58 -9.53
N THR A 103 -9.89 -8.06 -8.35
CA THR A 103 -11.03 -8.56 -7.55
C THR A 103 -12.36 -7.98 -8.00
N SER A 104 -12.42 -7.21 -9.11
CA SER A 104 -13.64 -6.57 -9.60
C SER A 104 -14.80 -7.53 -9.84
N ARG A 105 -14.50 -8.83 -9.98
CA ARG A 105 -15.47 -9.91 -10.14
C ARG A 105 -15.68 -10.78 -8.88
N HIS A 106 -14.81 -10.72 -7.86
CA HIS A 106 -14.80 -11.66 -6.70
C HIS A 106 -14.52 -10.99 -5.33
N PHE A 107 -14.96 -9.74 -5.15
CA PHE A 107 -14.62 -8.85 -4.03
C PHE A 107 -14.84 -9.39 -2.60
N ALA A 108 -15.78 -10.30 -2.35
CA ALA A 108 -16.12 -10.70 -0.98
C ALA A 108 -14.99 -11.47 -0.25
N ASN A 109 -14.09 -12.14 -0.99
CA ASN A 109 -13.09 -13.01 -0.37
C ASN A 109 -11.79 -12.28 -0.01
N VAL A 110 -11.43 -11.21 -0.72
CA VAL A 110 -10.18 -10.47 -0.46
C VAL A 110 -10.35 -9.43 0.65
N PHE A 111 -11.53 -8.83 0.80
CA PHE A 111 -11.84 -8.06 2.02
C PHE A 111 -11.77 -8.92 3.29
N LYS A 112 -12.03 -10.23 3.20
CA LYS A 112 -11.84 -11.17 4.33
C LYS A 112 -10.37 -11.46 4.63
N LEU A 113 -9.48 -11.17 3.69
CA LEU A 113 -8.02 -11.25 3.87
C LEU A 113 -7.49 -9.97 4.51
N LEU A 114 -8.17 -8.84 4.31
CA LEU A 114 -7.82 -7.59 4.95
C LEU A 114 -8.35 -7.54 6.39
N SER A 115 -7.54 -6.99 7.27
CA SER A 115 -7.92 -6.65 8.63
C SER A 115 -7.55 -5.19 8.87
N ILE A 116 -8.55 -4.37 9.19
CA ILE A 116 -8.28 -3.08 9.84
C ILE A 116 -7.87 -3.45 11.25
N GLN A 117 -6.57 -3.38 11.51
CA GLN A 117 -6.03 -3.70 12.82
C GLN A 117 -6.33 -2.58 13.79
N ASN A 118 -6.22 -1.34 13.32
CA ASN A 118 -6.35 -0.16 14.15
C ASN A 118 -6.82 1.07 13.35
N ALA A 119 -7.56 1.96 14.03
CA ALA A 119 -7.93 3.28 13.54
C ALA A 119 -7.89 4.29 14.70
N PHE A 120 -7.03 5.29 14.60
CA PHE A 120 -6.80 6.27 15.67
C PHE A 120 -6.90 7.68 15.12
N ASN A 121 -7.69 8.53 15.76
CA ASN A 121 -7.66 9.96 15.52
C ASN A 121 -6.53 10.56 16.35
N CYS A 122 -5.58 11.24 15.69
CA CYS A 122 -4.42 11.79 16.35
C CYS A 122 -4.24 13.25 15.93
N TYR A 123 -4.94 14.16 16.60
CA TYR A 123 -4.93 15.60 16.28
C TYR A 123 -3.71 16.35 16.82
N ASP A 124 -2.67 15.64 17.22
CA ASP A 124 -1.46 16.25 17.74
C ASP A 124 -0.67 16.96 16.65
N THR A 125 0.01 18.03 17.06
CA THR A 125 0.88 18.77 16.15
C THR A 125 2.22 18.06 16.06
N MET A 126 2.50 17.47 14.90
CA MET A 126 3.80 16.88 14.63
C MET A 126 4.75 18.00 14.18
N ALA A 127 5.84 18.19 14.91
CA ALA A 127 6.96 18.99 14.44
C ALA A 127 7.70 18.19 13.35
N LEU A 128 7.19 18.24 12.12
CA LEU A 128 7.87 17.65 10.98
C LEU A 128 9.20 18.37 10.76
N VAL A 129 10.29 17.62 10.63
CA VAL A 129 11.61 18.18 10.31
C VAL A 129 12.19 17.57 9.03
N GLY A 130 13.18 18.25 8.46
CA GLY A 130 13.88 17.80 7.25
C GLY A 130 12.94 17.44 6.10
N ASN A 131 13.20 16.28 5.46
CA ASN A 131 12.47 15.84 4.27
C ASN A 131 10.99 15.53 4.54
N LEU A 132 10.63 15.14 5.77
CA LEU A 132 9.23 14.91 6.11
C LEU A 132 8.43 16.21 5.98
N LYS A 133 8.95 17.30 6.53
CA LYS A 133 8.33 18.62 6.38
C LYS A 133 8.17 18.99 4.90
N THR A 134 9.20 18.73 4.10
CA THR A 134 9.19 19.01 2.66
C THR A 134 8.12 18.22 1.90
N SER A 135 7.91 16.93 2.21
CA SER A 135 6.87 16.12 1.54
C SER A 135 5.47 16.67 1.77
N PHE A 136 5.10 16.99 3.01
CA PHE A 136 3.78 17.57 3.32
C PHE A 136 3.62 18.98 2.73
N TYR A 137 4.71 19.75 2.71
CA TYR A 137 4.73 21.07 2.09
C TYR A 137 4.49 21.00 0.58
N ASN A 138 5.20 20.12 -0.12
CA ASN A 138 5.05 19.97 -1.57
C ASN A 138 3.61 19.59 -1.95
N GLU A 139 3.00 18.65 -1.21
CA GLU A 139 1.60 18.28 -1.41
C GLU A 139 0.65 19.49 -1.29
N VAL A 140 0.86 20.36 -0.29
CA VAL A 140 0.09 21.59 -0.12
C VAL A 140 0.30 22.55 -1.30
N ILE A 141 1.54 22.78 -1.70
CA ILE A 141 1.87 23.70 -2.79
C ILE A 141 1.32 23.21 -4.13
N GLU A 142 1.46 21.92 -4.41
CA GLU A 142 0.90 21.29 -5.60
C GLU A 142 -0.63 21.46 -5.62
N GLY A 143 -1.29 21.20 -4.49
CA GLY A 143 -2.73 21.39 -4.35
C GLY A 143 -3.20 22.83 -4.57
N LEU A 144 -2.49 23.82 -4.01
CA LEU A 144 -2.80 25.24 -4.22
C LEU A 144 -2.55 25.68 -5.66
N ASN A 145 -1.43 25.28 -6.26
CA ASN A 145 -1.08 25.62 -7.64
C ASN A 145 -2.04 25.01 -8.67
N ALA A 146 -2.58 23.82 -8.36
CA ALA A 146 -3.60 23.17 -9.18
C ALA A 146 -4.98 23.86 -9.12
N SER A 147 -5.21 24.75 -8.15
CA SER A 147 -6.47 25.47 -7.98
C SER A 147 -6.38 26.90 -8.53
N PRO A 148 -7.04 27.23 -9.66
CA PRO A 148 -6.92 28.55 -10.29
C PRO A 148 -7.28 29.72 -9.37
N GLY A 149 -8.26 29.53 -8.47
CA GLY A 149 -8.73 30.55 -7.53
C GLY A 149 -7.82 30.79 -6.32
N TYR A 150 -6.93 29.84 -6.01
CA TYR A 150 -6.12 29.89 -4.77
C TYR A 150 -4.61 29.76 -5.00
N LYS A 151 -4.15 29.68 -6.26
CA LYS A 151 -2.72 29.60 -6.61
C LYS A 151 -1.87 30.73 -6.02
N THR A 152 -2.45 31.91 -5.83
CA THR A 152 -1.75 33.08 -5.24
C THR A 152 -1.39 32.85 -3.78
N LEU A 153 -2.11 31.98 -3.06
CA LEU A 153 -1.82 31.65 -1.67
C LEU A 153 -0.45 30.98 -1.51
N ALA A 154 -0.03 30.19 -2.51
CA ALA A 154 1.26 29.49 -2.49
C ALA A 154 2.47 30.45 -2.35
N THR A 155 2.35 31.68 -2.83
CA THR A 155 3.45 32.67 -2.78
C THR A 155 3.48 33.49 -1.49
N ILE A 156 2.36 33.57 -0.77
CA ILE A 156 2.21 34.43 0.41
C ILE A 156 2.25 33.67 1.74
N ILE A 157 2.22 32.33 1.74
CA ILE A 157 2.40 31.54 2.96
C ILE A 157 3.88 31.49 3.40
N ASP A 158 4.11 31.50 4.70
CA ASP A 158 5.42 31.24 5.31
C ASP A 158 5.59 29.75 5.64
N SER A 159 6.27 29.05 4.74
CA SER A 159 6.59 27.63 4.87
C SER A 159 7.63 27.32 5.96
N SER A 160 8.44 28.30 6.36
CA SER A 160 9.45 28.09 7.41
C SER A 160 8.81 27.78 8.76
N GLN A 161 7.59 28.29 8.99
CA GLN A 161 6.85 28.13 10.24
C GLN A 161 5.62 27.21 10.13
N MET A 162 5.55 26.38 9.07
CA MET A 162 4.47 25.41 8.89
C MET A 162 4.34 24.48 10.10
N LYS A 163 3.10 24.34 10.59
CA LYS A 163 2.73 23.35 11.63
C LYS A 163 1.76 22.34 11.03
N THR A 164 2.03 21.05 11.21
CA THR A 164 1.21 19.98 10.63
C THR A 164 0.55 19.15 11.72
N ARG A 165 -0.72 18.79 11.50
CA ARG A 165 -1.48 17.82 12.29
C ARG A 165 -1.98 16.74 11.36
N ILE A 166 -1.76 15.49 11.69
CA ILE A 166 -2.41 14.39 10.97
C ILE A 166 -3.81 14.25 11.57
N SER A 167 -4.80 13.82 10.79
CA SER A 167 -6.18 13.64 11.28
C SER A 167 -6.34 12.24 11.90
N THR A 168 -6.22 11.22 11.06
CA THR A 168 -6.48 9.83 11.41
C THR A 168 -5.40 8.95 10.84
N LEU A 169 -4.92 8.01 11.65
CA LEU A 169 -4.02 6.93 11.29
C LEU A 169 -4.80 5.63 11.20
N TYR A 170 -4.58 4.87 10.14
CA TYR A 170 -5.09 3.52 9.96
C TYR A 170 -3.94 2.54 9.86
N THR A 171 -4.04 1.42 10.57
CA THR A 171 -3.19 0.27 10.29
C THR A 171 -4.05 -0.81 9.65
N ILE A 172 -3.68 -1.22 8.44
CA ILE A 172 -4.40 -2.25 7.70
C ILE A 172 -3.37 -3.32 7.34
N GLY A 173 -3.75 -4.59 7.45
CA GLY A 173 -2.88 -5.71 7.07
C GLY A 173 -3.62 -6.85 6.39
N LEU A 174 -2.89 -7.73 5.71
CA LEU A 174 -3.37 -9.04 5.33
C LEU A 174 -3.37 -9.98 6.53
N ILE A 175 -4.12 -11.05 6.39
CA ILE A 175 -4.05 -12.24 7.25
C ILE A 175 -3.30 -13.30 6.43
N PRO A 176 -1.96 -13.43 6.57
CA PRO A 176 -1.13 -14.25 5.69
C PRO A 176 -1.57 -15.71 5.63
N GLU A 177 -2.07 -16.25 6.73
CA GLU A 177 -2.54 -17.64 6.83
C GLU A 177 -3.74 -17.88 5.92
N LYS A 178 -4.69 -16.93 5.87
CA LYS A 178 -5.85 -17.02 4.97
C LYS A 178 -5.45 -16.88 3.50
N LEU A 179 -4.41 -16.09 3.21
CA LEU A 179 -3.89 -15.98 1.85
C LEU A 179 -3.21 -17.29 1.42
N ILE A 180 -2.46 -17.95 2.31
CA ILE A 180 -1.90 -19.29 2.06
C ILE A 180 -3.01 -20.33 1.84
N GLU A 181 -4.03 -20.33 2.69
CA GLU A 181 -5.20 -21.21 2.54
C GLU A 181 -5.87 -21.01 1.18
N LEU A 182 -6.07 -19.75 0.76
CA LEU A 182 -6.62 -19.42 -0.55
C LEU A 182 -5.73 -19.94 -1.68
N PHE A 183 -4.40 -19.75 -1.61
CA PHE A 183 -3.46 -20.25 -2.62
C PHE A 183 -3.35 -21.77 -2.71
N ASN A 184 -3.74 -22.49 -1.65
CA ASN A 184 -3.71 -23.95 -1.62
C ASN A 184 -5.02 -24.56 -2.12
N THR A 185 -6.13 -23.82 -2.05
CA THR A 185 -7.48 -24.32 -2.35
C THR A 185 -8.08 -23.74 -3.63
N THR A 186 -7.54 -22.64 -4.14
CA THR A 186 -8.06 -21.96 -5.33
C THR A 186 -7.77 -22.72 -6.62
N THR A 187 -8.73 -22.69 -7.54
CA THR A 187 -8.58 -23.09 -8.96
C THR A 187 -8.58 -21.88 -9.90
N ASP A 188 -8.68 -20.67 -9.36
CA ASP A 188 -8.68 -19.42 -10.13
C ASP A 188 -7.30 -19.19 -10.74
N THR A 189 -7.24 -19.06 -12.06
CA THR A 189 -6.00 -18.93 -12.82
C THR A 189 -5.24 -17.63 -12.50
N SER A 190 -5.95 -16.56 -12.14
CA SER A 190 -5.35 -15.28 -11.74
C SER A 190 -4.68 -15.41 -10.37
N LEU A 191 -5.33 -16.07 -9.41
CA LEU A 191 -4.74 -16.35 -8.09
C LEU A 191 -3.57 -17.33 -8.17
N ILE A 192 -3.65 -18.32 -9.05
CA ILE A 192 -2.52 -19.24 -9.33
C ILE A 192 -1.34 -18.45 -9.89
N HIS A 193 -1.57 -17.60 -10.89
CA HIS A 193 -0.53 -16.76 -11.47
C HIS A 193 0.08 -15.80 -10.44
N PHE A 194 -0.75 -15.21 -9.57
CA PHE A 194 -0.29 -14.35 -8.49
C PHE A 194 0.64 -15.10 -7.52
N LYS A 195 0.28 -16.34 -7.13
CA LYS A 195 1.12 -17.22 -6.31
C LYS A 195 2.45 -17.52 -6.99
N GLU A 196 2.44 -17.85 -8.27
CA GLU A 196 3.66 -18.10 -9.06
C GLU A 196 4.58 -16.89 -9.08
N LEU A 197 4.02 -15.68 -9.24
CA LEU A 197 4.80 -14.45 -9.17
C LEU A 197 5.42 -14.24 -7.79
N LEU A 198 4.67 -14.46 -6.70
CA LEU A 198 5.22 -14.32 -5.34
C LEU A 198 6.34 -15.32 -5.03
N LEU A 199 6.32 -16.50 -5.64
CA LEU A 199 7.36 -17.52 -5.48
C LEU A 199 8.66 -17.19 -6.25
N ARG A 200 8.64 -16.22 -7.18
CA ARG A 200 9.85 -15.79 -7.88
C ARG A 200 10.82 -15.11 -6.93
N LEU A 201 12.11 -15.42 -7.08
CA LEU A 201 13.16 -14.80 -6.28
C LEU A 201 13.11 -13.27 -6.42
N GLY A 202 13.19 -12.59 -5.28
CA GLY A 202 13.17 -11.14 -5.21
C GLY A 202 11.77 -10.53 -5.13
N ASN A 203 10.68 -11.27 -5.41
CA ASN A 203 9.35 -10.70 -5.28
C ASN A 203 8.87 -10.66 -3.82
N VAL A 204 8.22 -9.55 -3.46
CA VAL A 204 7.74 -9.28 -2.10
C VAL A 204 6.31 -8.73 -2.16
N LEU A 205 5.50 -9.10 -1.18
CA LEU A 205 4.09 -8.73 -1.01
C LEU A 205 3.97 -7.60 0.01
N LEU A 206 3.26 -6.51 -0.32
CA LEU A 206 2.86 -5.51 0.67
C LEU A 206 1.78 -6.11 1.57
N ASP A 207 2.14 -6.44 2.80
CA ASP A 207 1.31 -7.14 3.76
C ASP A 207 0.55 -6.18 4.67
N GLN A 208 1.24 -5.16 5.18
CA GLN A 208 0.69 -4.25 6.16
C GLN A 208 1.06 -2.81 5.79
N THR A 209 0.14 -1.88 6.02
CA THR A 209 0.37 -0.45 5.80
C THR A 209 -0.03 0.37 7.02
N VAL A 210 0.64 1.51 7.19
CA VAL A 210 0.09 2.64 7.92
C VAL A 210 -0.34 3.68 6.91
N GLU A 211 -1.61 4.05 6.98
CA GLU A 211 -2.22 5.09 6.15
C GLU A 211 -2.60 6.29 7.02
N ILE A 212 -2.56 7.49 6.45
CA ILE A 212 -3.19 8.68 7.03
C ILE A 212 -4.38 9.12 6.18
N LEU A 213 -5.46 9.56 6.83
CA LEU A 213 -6.64 10.10 6.16
C LEU A 213 -6.66 11.62 6.23
N GLY A 214 -5.67 12.22 5.59
CA GLY A 214 -5.51 13.65 5.51
C GLY A 214 -4.65 14.25 6.60
N PHE A 215 -4.41 15.54 6.44
CA PHE A 215 -3.67 16.35 7.40
C PHE A 215 -4.11 17.81 7.32
N THR A 216 -3.80 18.55 8.37
CA THR A 216 -3.98 20.00 8.46
C THR A 216 -2.61 20.66 8.55
N ALA A 217 -2.37 21.68 7.75
CA ALA A 217 -1.18 22.52 7.78
C ALA A 217 -1.57 23.97 8.08
N ASP A 218 -0.99 24.56 9.13
CA ASP A 218 -1.16 25.96 9.49
C ASP A 218 0.07 26.76 9.06
N PHE A 219 -0.14 27.85 8.30
CA PHE A 219 0.91 28.73 7.80
C PHE A 219 0.68 30.18 8.23
N PRO A 220 1.69 30.89 8.76
CA PRO A 220 1.64 32.34 8.83
C PRO A 220 1.61 32.95 7.41
N LEU A 221 1.02 34.13 7.28
CA LEU A 221 1.05 34.88 6.03
C LEU A 221 2.18 35.91 6.01
N LYS A 222 2.93 35.96 4.91
CA LYS A 222 3.98 36.95 4.63
C LYS A 222 3.42 38.29 4.13
N ALA A 223 2.21 38.26 3.58
CA ALA A 223 1.53 39.42 3.01
C ALA A 223 0.07 39.46 3.45
N LYS A 224 -0.52 40.66 3.45
CA LYS A 224 -1.96 40.80 3.70
C LYS A 224 -2.75 40.33 2.48
N LEU A 225 -3.82 39.59 2.74
CA LEU A 225 -4.83 39.23 1.75
C LEU A 225 -5.63 40.46 1.32
N SER A 226 -6.27 40.40 0.15
CA SER A 226 -7.29 41.37 -0.19
C SER A 226 -8.49 41.25 0.77
N PHE A 227 -9.28 42.32 0.89
CA PHE A 227 -10.46 42.32 1.76
C PHE A 227 -11.45 41.20 1.39
N THR A 228 -11.66 40.98 0.09
CA THR A 228 -12.54 39.92 -0.42
C THR A 228 -12.03 38.53 -0.07
N GLU A 229 -10.76 38.23 -0.38
CA GLU A 229 -10.15 36.93 -0.03
C GLU A 229 -10.17 36.70 1.48
N GLN A 230 -9.92 37.74 2.27
CA GLN A 230 -9.99 37.64 3.73
C GLN A 230 -11.39 37.27 4.22
N GLN A 231 -12.43 37.90 3.67
CA GLN A 231 -13.83 37.57 4.03
C GLN A 231 -14.21 36.14 3.63
N GLU A 232 -13.79 35.68 2.46
CA GLU A 232 -14.04 34.32 1.98
C GLU A 232 -13.31 33.29 2.85
N LEU A 233 -12.00 33.46 3.05
CA LEU A 233 -11.18 32.52 3.80
C LEU A 233 -11.53 32.50 5.29
N THR A 234 -12.01 33.60 5.88
CA THR A 234 -12.49 33.60 7.28
C THR A 234 -13.76 32.75 7.46
N LYS A 235 -14.62 32.67 6.44
CA LYS A 235 -15.81 31.78 6.45
C LYS A 235 -15.43 30.31 6.19
N GLY A 236 -14.27 30.09 5.61
CA GLY A 236 -13.81 28.79 5.15
C GLY A 236 -14.34 28.47 3.75
N VAL A 237 -13.46 27.96 2.91
CA VAL A 237 -13.78 27.55 1.53
C VAL A 237 -13.40 26.09 1.35
N TYR A 238 -14.19 25.39 0.53
CA TYR A 238 -14.02 23.96 0.25
C TYR A 238 -13.99 23.74 -1.26
N PHE A 239 -13.04 22.95 -1.73
CA PHE A 239 -12.93 22.58 -3.14
C PHE A 239 -12.22 21.25 -3.30
N ASN A 240 -12.38 20.63 -4.46
CA ASN A 240 -11.70 19.38 -4.78
C ASN A 240 -10.38 19.68 -5.50
N LEU A 241 -9.34 18.91 -5.20
CA LEU A 241 -8.12 18.92 -6.02
C LEU A 241 -8.41 18.17 -7.32
N ASN A 242 -8.34 18.86 -8.46
CA ASN A 242 -8.62 18.28 -9.78
C ASN A 242 -10.03 17.64 -9.85
N ALA A 243 -10.25 16.72 -10.79
CA ALA A 243 -11.48 15.93 -10.89
C ALA A 243 -11.54 14.74 -9.88
N SER A 244 -10.76 14.78 -8.80
CA SER A 244 -10.71 13.71 -7.80
C SER A 244 -11.79 13.86 -6.72
N SER A 245 -11.97 12.83 -5.88
CA SER A 245 -12.78 12.91 -4.66
C SER A 245 -12.04 13.55 -3.47
N ASP A 246 -10.79 14.02 -3.66
CA ASP A 246 -9.98 14.58 -2.59
C ASP A 246 -10.40 16.01 -2.29
N ASN A 247 -10.81 16.25 -1.04
CA ASN A 247 -11.39 17.52 -0.62
C ASN A 247 -10.36 18.35 0.14
N VAL A 248 -10.27 19.63 -0.21
CA VAL A 248 -9.46 20.64 0.49
C VAL A 248 -10.38 21.61 1.19
N SER A 249 -9.97 22.06 2.37
CA SER A 249 -10.53 23.27 2.98
C SER A 249 -9.45 24.28 3.30
N LEU A 250 -9.70 25.54 2.98
CA LEU A 250 -8.84 26.67 3.35
C LEU A 250 -9.61 27.57 4.33
N ILE A 251 -8.97 27.92 5.44
CA ILE A 251 -9.57 28.75 6.48
C ILE A 251 -8.53 29.75 6.98
N LEU A 252 -8.85 31.04 6.98
CA LEU A 252 -8.04 32.05 7.65
C LEU A 252 -8.43 32.08 9.14
N LEU A 253 -7.47 31.78 10.00
CA LEU A 253 -7.64 31.77 11.44
C LEU A 253 -7.51 33.18 12.03
N ALA A 254 -8.07 33.38 13.22
CA ALA A 254 -8.05 34.67 13.93
C ALA A 254 -6.64 35.20 14.22
N ASN A 255 -5.63 34.33 14.28
CA ASN A 255 -4.22 34.69 14.45
C ASN A 255 -3.51 35.03 13.13
N ASN A 256 -4.25 35.25 12.05
CA ASN A 256 -3.75 35.53 10.71
C ASN A 256 -2.92 34.38 10.09
N ASN A 257 -3.11 33.15 10.56
CA ASN A 257 -2.59 31.97 9.89
C ASN A 257 -3.62 31.43 8.89
N LEU A 258 -3.15 30.99 7.73
CA LEU A 258 -3.93 30.18 6.81
C LEU A 258 -3.84 28.72 7.22
N ARG A 259 -4.98 28.12 7.54
CA ARG A 259 -5.14 26.68 7.73
C ARG A 259 -5.55 26.04 6.41
N ILE A 260 -4.83 24.99 6.05
CA ILE A 260 -5.07 24.17 4.86
C ILE A 260 -5.30 22.75 5.35
N GLN A 261 -6.48 22.21 5.11
CA GLN A 261 -6.78 20.81 5.41
C GLN A 261 -6.94 20.05 4.11
N LEU A 262 -6.15 18.99 3.95
CA LEU A 262 -6.19 18.07 2.83
C LEU A 262 -6.79 16.76 3.32
N ASN A 263 -7.96 16.40 2.81
CA ASN A 263 -8.66 15.16 3.13
C ASN A 263 -8.43 14.14 2.01
N LYS A 264 -7.23 13.57 2.00
CA LYS A 264 -6.78 12.57 1.03
C LYS A 264 -6.15 11.39 1.77
N ARG A 265 -6.24 10.20 1.19
CA ARG A 265 -5.68 8.99 1.79
C ARG A 265 -4.26 8.76 1.30
N TYR A 266 -3.32 8.73 2.23
CA TYR A 266 -1.91 8.49 1.95
C TYR A 266 -1.42 7.23 2.63
N THR A 267 -0.58 6.47 1.96
CA THR A 267 0.19 5.38 2.58
C THR A 267 1.56 5.92 2.97
N VAL A 268 1.94 5.79 4.24
CA VAL A 268 3.18 6.38 4.78
C VAL A 268 4.21 5.35 5.22
N LEU A 269 3.76 4.19 5.71
CA LEU A 269 4.61 3.07 6.10
C LEU A 269 4.08 1.77 5.51
N GLY A 270 4.96 0.81 5.31
CA GLY A 270 4.60 -0.53 4.80
C GLY A 270 5.43 -1.65 5.41
N LYS A 271 4.92 -2.87 5.38
CA LYS A 271 5.63 -4.11 5.69
C LYS A 271 5.58 -5.03 4.49
N PHE A 272 6.73 -5.58 4.12
CA PHE A 272 6.83 -6.51 3.00
C PHE A 272 7.08 -7.94 3.49
N LEU A 273 6.41 -8.91 2.87
CA LEU A 273 6.61 -10.33 3.09
C LEU A 273 7.13 -11.01 1.82
N GLN A 274 8.00 -11.99 1.97
CA GLN A 274 8.41 -12.88 0.88
C GLN A 274 7.72 -14.24 1.04
N LEU A 275 7.11 -14.76 -0.03
CA LEU A 275 6.54 -16.11 -0.04
C LEU A 275 7.65 -17.11 -0.35
N LYS A 276 7.80 -18.14 0.50
CA LYS A 276 8.73 -19.25 0.29
C LYS A 276 7.99 -20.58 0.24
N SER A 277 8.50 -21.45 -0.60
CA SER A 277 8.13 -22.86 -0.68
C SER A 277 9.19 -23.66 0.08
N MET A 278 8.80 -24.36 1.14
CA MET A 278 9.66 -25.28 1.91
C MET A 278 9.39 -26.73 1.54
#